data_AF-A0A329KNI7-F1
#
_entry.id   AF-A0A329KNI7-F1
#
_cell.length_a   1.000
_cell.length_b   1.000
_cell.length_c   1.000
_cell.angle_alpha   90.00
_cell.angle_beta   90.00
_cell.angle_gamma   90.00
#
_symmetry.space_group_name_H-M   'P 1'
#
loop_
_entity.id
_entity.type
_entity.pdbx_description
1 polymer ?
#
loop_
_entity_poly.entity_id
_entity_poly.type
_entity_poly.pdbx_seq_one_letter_code
_entity_poly.pdbx_strand_id
1 'polypeptide(L)'
;MASTESVPASETVALEIAARALVINGLEQRFIDVQCVIETFDEVFEYFVVAVLDRLANTGDSTVEAVIAVLDKWRDFLAAAPAPPGRDQLAAVFGELLVVLDVVRASRDPSVEFWVGPFGSRHDLRNGPVALEVKTTRAHTGRLVTVHGEDQLVPPDSGYLFLHLVRLEQVPGGGRSVSSLVDELLTAGVAAETLFEAVAGAGVPVNALAASAEVTFDVRERFTVPVDDRTPKIVPSSFVDGHRPTGVVDLRYTIDLDHCLNSALNTADYEDVIKSLAVQGE
;
A
#
# COMPACT_ATOMS: atom_id res chain seq x y z
N MET A 1 9.93 23.38 41.29
CA MET A 1 11.04 22.76 40.55
C MET A 1 10.42 22.21 39.27
N ALA A 2 10.65 22.87 38.13
CA ALA A 2 10.14 22.38 36.85
C ALA A 2 11.06 21.23 36.41
N SER A 3 10.48 20.04 36.26
CA SER A 3 11.16 18.89 35.70
C SER A 3 11.65 19.24 34.30
N THR A 4 12.96 19.13 34.09
CA THR A 4 13.56 19.22 32.75
C THR A 4 13.18 17.94 32.02
N GLU A 5 12.06 17.94 31.30
CA GLU A 5 11.80 16.90 30.30
C GLU A 5 12.92 16.98 29.26
N SER A 6 13.80 15.99 29.28
CA SER A 6 14.86 15.84 28.30
C SER A 6 14.27 15.21 27.05
N VAL A 7 14.36 15.91 25.92
CA VAL A 7 14.07 15.35 24.61
C VAL A 7 15.14 14.32 24.29
N PRO A 8 14.81 13.06 23.96
CA PRO A 8 15.81 12.11 23.50
C PRO A 8 16.48 12.63 22.23
N ALA A 9 17.80 12.46 22.11
CA ALA A 9 18.48 12.73 20.85
C ALA A 9 17.88 11.82 19.77
N SER A 10 17.42 12.41 18.65
CA SER A 10 16.88 11.66 17.53
C SER A 10 17.96 10.73 16.97
N GLU A 11 17.72 9.41 17.00
CA GLU A 11 18.50 8.41 16.26
C GLU A 11 18.09 8.35 14.76
N THR A 12 17.18 9.23 14.33
CA THR A 12 16.63 9.25 12.97
C THR A 12 17.42 10.23 12.12
N VAL A 13 18.09 9.74 11.07
CA VAL A 13 19.02 10.53 10.25
C VAL A 13 18.36 11.74 9.56
N ALA A 14 17.05 11.67 9.31
CA ALA A 14 16.31 12.74 8.62
C ALA A 14 15.80 13.87 9.52
N LEU A 15 15.70 13.67 10.84
CA LEU A 15 15.11 14.65 11.76
C LEU A 15 16.07 15.08 12.87
N GLU A 16 16.23 16.38 13.05
CA GLU A 16 16.80 16.97 14.25
C GLU A 16 15.68 17.40 15.21
N ILE A 17 15.76 16.96 16.47
CA ILE A 17 14.78 17.30 17.50
C ILE A 17 15.50 17.91 18.70
N ALA A 18 15.10 19.12 19.11
CA ALA A 18 15.73 19.81 20.23
C ALA A 18 14.73 20.67 21.01
N ALA A 19 14.89 20.73 22.33
CA ALA A 19 14.21 21.75 23.13
C ALA A 19 14.95 23.10 22.99
N ARG A 20 14.29 24.11 22.41
CA ARG A 20 14.87 25.44 22.18
C ARG A 20 14.04 26.54 22.83
N ALA A 21 14.70 27.58 23.35
CA ALA A 21 14.03 28.82 23.71
C ALA A 21 14.00 29.72 22.47
N LEU A 22 12.80 30.05 21.99
CA LEU A 22 12.59 30.90 20.82
C LEU A 22 11.84 32.16 21.23
N VAL A 23 12.10 33.26 20.53
CA VAL A 23 11.38 34.53 20.75
C VAL A 23 10.30 34.66 19.69
N ILE A 24 9.04 34.52 20.09
CA ILE A 24 7.87 34.70 19.21
C ILE A 24 7.09 35.91 19.71
N ASN A 25 6.83 36.88 18.83
CA ASN A 25 6.15 38.15 19.16
C ASN A 25 6.79 38.90 20.35
N GLY A 26 8.12 38.83 20.47
CA GLY A 26 8.88 39.50 21.53
C GLY A 26 8.87 38.80 22.89
N LEU A 27 8.25 37.62 23.00
CA LEU A 27 8.24 36.80 24.22
C LEU A 27 9.12 35.56 24.03
N GLU A 28 10.03 35.34 24.98
CA GLU A 28 10.82 34.10 25.03
C GLU A 28 9.95 32.96 25.55
N GLN A 29 9.86 31.88 24.78
CA GLN A 29 9.09 30.69 25.10
C GLN A 29 9.90 29.44 24.73
N ARG A 30 9.66 28.34 25.44
CA ARG A 30 10.32 27.05 25.17
C ARG A 30 9.46 26.25 24.19
N PHE A 31 10.11 25.71 23.16
CA PHE A 31 9.52 24.86 22.14
C PHE A 31 10.26 23.54 22.03
N ILE A 32 9.55 22.52 21.58
CA ILE A 32 10.16 21.37 20.94
C ILE A 32 10.29 21.74 19.47
N ASP A 33 11.53 21.93 19.02
CA ASP A 33 11.87 22.21 17.64
C ASP A 33 12.14 20.88 16.93
N VAL A 34 11.40 20.63 15.86
CA VAL A 34 11.52 19.44 15.01
C VAL A 34 11.85 19.93 13.60
N GLN A 35 13.04 19.58 13.11
CA GLN A 35 13.54 20.02 11.82
C GLN A 35 13.82 18.81 10.92
N CYS A 36 13.25 18.81 9.72
CA CYS A 36 13.69 17.93 8.63
C CYS A 36 15.02 18.46 8.07
N VAL A 37 16.06 17.63 8.06
CA VAL A 37 17.41 18.00 7.58
C VAL A 37 17.76 17.38 6.24
N ILE A 38 16.84 16.62 5.64
CA ILE A 38 17.01 16.00 4.32
C ILE A 38 15.79 16.32 3.45
N GLU A 39 15.98 17.16 2.43
CA GLU A 39 14.89 17.66 1.55
C GLU A 39 14.02 16.55 0.93
N THR A 40 14.58 15.37 0.65
CA THR A 40 13.81 14.25 0.09
C THR A 40 12.75 13.68 1.04
N PHE A 41 12.76 14.07 2.33
CA PHE A 41 11.79 13.65 3.33
C PHE A 41 10.71 14.70 3.60
N ASP A 42 10.74 15.86 2.93
CA ASP A 42 9.83 16.97 3.23
C ASP A 42 8.36 16.55 3.20
N GLU A 43 7.96 15.75 2.21
CA GLU A 43 6.59 15.24 2.12
C GLU A 43 6.21 14.31 3.28
N VAL A 44 7.07 13.33 3.60
CA VAL A 44 6.85 12.43 4.75
C VAL A 44 6.83 13.23 6.06
N PHE A 45 7.67 14.26 6.15
CA PHE A 45 7.74 15.15 7.30
C PHE A 45 6.47 15.98 7.50
N GLU A 46 5.83 16.46 6.43
CA GLU A 46 4.55 17.16 6.53
C GLU A 46 3.48 16.28 7.17
N TYR A 47 3.36 15.02 6.75
CA TYR A 47 2.41 14.08 7.37
C TYR A 47 2.79 13.70 8.81
N PHE A 48 4.09 13.62 9.11
CA PHE A 48 4.57 13.46 10.49
C PHE A 48 4.11 14.63 11.38
N VAL A 49 4.24 15.88 10.91
CA VAL A 49 3.80 17.07 11.64
C VAL A 49 2.30 17.03 11.89
N VAL A 50 1.50 16.67 10.89
CA VAL A 50 0.05 16.50 11.04
C VAL A 50 -0.28 15.46 12.11
N ALA A 51 0.39 14.30 12.08
CA ALA A 51 0.19 13.23 13.08
C ALA A 51 0.53 13.69 14.51
N VAL A 52 1.59 14.50 14.69
CA VAL A 52 1.93 15.10 16.00
C VAL A 52 0.85 16.06 16.46
N LEU A 53 0.38 16.95 15.57
CA LEU A 53 -0.66 17.93 15.90
C LEU A 53 -1.98 17.25 16.26
N ASP A 54 -2.39 16.23 15.51
CA ASP A 54 -3.59 15.45 15.78
C ASP A 54 -3.48 14.72 17.12
N ARG A 55 -2.32 14.13 17.43
CA ARG A 55 -2.10 13.47 18.72
C ARG A 55 -2.22 14.47 19.88
N LEU A 56 -1.60 15.64 19.76
CA LEU A 56 -1.67 16.70 20.77
C LEU A 56 -3.10 17.17 21.01
N ALA A 57 -3.91 17.26 19.95
CA ALA A 57 -5.30 17.67 20.07
C ALA A 57 -6.20 16.63 20.77
N ASN A 58 -5.87 15.34 20.67
CA ASN A 58 -6.82 14.27 20.99
C ASN A 58 -6.45 13.38 22.20
N THR A 59 -5.21 13.42 22.70
CA THR A 59 -4.74 12.47 23.73
C THR A 59 -4.47 13.08 25.11
N GLY A 60 -4.34 14.42 25.20
CA GLY A 60 -3.93 15.09 26.43
C GLY A 60 -2.45 14.92 26.78
N ASP A 61 -1.67 14.30 25.89
CA ASP A 61 -0.22 14.12 26.01
C ASP A 61 0.53 15.45 26.15
N SER A 62 1.68 15.41 26.83
CA SER A 62 2.66 16.49 26.76
C SER A 62 3.20 16.63 25.33
N THR A 63 3.75 17.81 24.98
CA THR A 63 4.39 18.01 23.66
C THR A 63 5.49 17.00 23.39
N VAL A 64 6.25 16.62 24.43
CA VAL A 64 7.34 15.65 24.31
C VAL A 64 6.78 14.25 24.11
N GLU A 65 5.78 13.85 24.88
CA GLU A 65 5.12 12.54 24.77
C GLU A 65 4.52 12.34 23.37
N ALA A 66 3.84 13.36 22.84
CA ALA A 66 3.24 13.27 21.51
C ALA A 66 4.28 13.13 20.40
N VAL A 67 5.35 13.93 20.43
CA VAL A 67 6.43 13.86 19.43
C VAL A 67 7.12 12.50 19.48
N ILE A 68 7.46 12.00 20.68
CA ILE A 68 8.11 10.69 20.84
C ILE A 68 7.20 9.57 20.32
N ALA A 69 5.92 9.57 20.71
CA ALA A 69 5.00 8.51 20.31
C ALA A 69 4.79 8.46 18.79
N VAL A 70 4.72 9.61 18.10
CA VAL A 70 4.65 9.63 16.64
C VAL A 70 5.99 9.24 16.03
N LEU A 71 7.11 9.70 16.58
CA LEU A 71 8.44 9.33 16.09
C LEU A 71 8.68 7.82 16.15
N ASP A 72 8.28 7.17 17.25
CA ASP A 72 8.44 5.73 17.42
C ASP A 72 7.68 4.92 16.35
N LYS A 73 6.52 5.41 15.92
CA LYS A 73 5.70 4.82 14.85
C LYS A 73 6.24 5.13 13.45
N TRP A 74 6.79 6.32 13.25
CA TRP A 74 7.21 6.84 11.95
C TRP A 74 8.70 6.64 11.65
N ARG A 75 9.47 6.10 12.60
CA ARG A 75 10.93 5.95 12.52
C ARG A 75 11.39 5.30 11.22
N ASP A 76 10.70 4.25 10.78
CA ASP A 76 11.09 3.50 9.59
C ASP A 76 10.85 4.29 8.30
N PHE A 77 9.82 5.16 8.28
CA PHE A 77 9.54 6.06 7.16
C PHE A 77 10.55 7.22 7.06
N LEU A 78 11.17 7.57 8.19
CA LEU A 78 12.12 8.66 8.34
C LEU A 78 13.59 8.19 8.35
N ALA A 79 13.83 6.88 8.26
CA ALA A 79 15.16 6.30 8.10
C ALA A 79 15.70 6.52 6.69
N ALA A 80 17.01 6.35 6.47
CA ALA A 80 17.58 6.45 5.12
C ALA A 80 16.95 5.43 4.15
N ALA A 81 16.61 5.88 2.95
CA ALA A 81 15.99 5.04 1.94
C ALA A 81 16.97 3.95 1.45
N PRO A 82 16.55 2.69 1.33
CA PRO A 82 17.29 1.71 0.55
C PRO A 82 17.26 2.12 -0.95
N ALA A 83 17.96 1.36 -1.80
CA ALA A 83 17.90 1.60 -3.24
C ALA A 83 16.43 1.62 -3.73
N PRO A 84 16.07 2.52 -4.67
CA PRO A 84 14.72 2.58 -5.19
C PRO A 84 14.25 1.23 -5.75
N PRO A 85 12.96 0.89 -5.60
CA PRO A 85 12.43 -0.36 -6.10
C PRO A 85 12.58 -0.47 -7.63
N GLY A 86 12.74 -1.71 -8.11
CA GLY A 86 12.78 -1.99 -9.54
C GLY A 86 11.46 -1.66 -10.22
N ARG A 87 11.49 -1.46 -11.55
CA ARG A 87 10.30 -1.11 -12.35
C ARG A 87 9.19 -2.15 -12.26
N ASP A 88 9.53 -3.42 -12.09
CA ASP A 88 8.54 -4.49 -12.00
C ASP A 88 7.84 -4.49 -10.64
N GLN A 89 8.56 -4.16 -9.55
CA GLN A 89 7.96 -3.94 -8.24
C GLN A 89 7.03 -2.73 -8.26
N LEU A 90 7.49 -1.61 -8.85
CA LEU A 90 6.66 -0.40 -9.00
C LEU A 90 5.40 -0.68 -9.82
N ALA A 91 5.50 -1.47 -10.90
CA ALA A 91 4.34 -1.86 -11.70
C ALA A 91 3.37 -2.75 -10.91
N ALA A 92 3.87 -3.72 -10.14
CA ALA A 92 3.03 -4.59 -9.31
C ALA A 92 2.22 -3.76 -8.30
N VAL A 93 2.91 -2.95 -7.49
CA VAL A 93 2.27 -2.08 -6.48
C VAL A 93 1.35 -1.04 -7.12
N PHE A 94 1.71 -0.50 -8.28
CA PHE A 94 0.82 0.39 -9.03
C PHE A 94 -0.51 -0.29 -9.38
N GLY A 95 -0.47 -1.54 -9.84
CA GLY A 95 -1.67 -2.32 -10.15
C GLY A 95 -2.55 -2.55 -8.92
N GLU A 96 -1.95 -2.90 -7.78
CA GLU A 96 -2.67 -3.05 -6.51
C GLU A 96 -3.29 -1.73 -6.05
N LEU A 97 -2.52 -0.64 -6.03
CA LEU A 97 -2.97 0.69 -5.60
C LEU A 97 -4.12 1.24 -6.46
N LEU A 98 -4.20 0.90 -7.74
CA LEU A 98 -5.37 1.25 -8.57
C LEU A 98 -6.65 0.62 -8.03
N VAL A 99 -6.59 -0.62 -7.57
CA VAL A 99 -7.75 -1.29 -6.98
C VAL A 99 -8.03 -0.73 -5.58
N VAL A 100 -6.98 -0.50 -4.77
CA VAL A 100 -7.13 0.14 -3.44
C VAL A 100 -7.87 1.46 -3.57
N LEU A 101 -7.48 2.29 -4.55
CA LEU A 101 -8.13 3.57 -4.82
C LEU A 101 -9.59 3.40 -5.27
N ASP A 102 -9.92 2.39 -6.08
CA ASP A 102 -11.30 2.09 -6.45
C ASP A 102 -12.14 1.72 -5.22
N VAL A 103 -11.61 0.90 -4.31
CA VAL A 103 -12.28 0.51 -3.06
C VAL A 103 -12.46 1.70 -2.11
N VAL A 104 -11.42 2.52 -1.91
CA VAL A 104 -11.50 3.73 -1.09
C VAL A 104 -12.55 4.70 -1.64
N ARG A 105 -12.61 4.89 -2.96
CA ARG A 105 -13.63 5.75 -3.60
C ARG A 105 -15.05 5.21 -3.50
N ALA A 106 -15.21 3.90 -3.38
CA ALA A 106 -16.51 3.25 -3.16
C ALA A 106 -16.90 3.17 -1.67
N SER A 107 -15.95 3.38 -0.76
CA SER A 107 -16.14 3.30 0.68
C SER A 107 -16.69 4.60 1.27
N ARG A 108 -17.35 4.50 2.42
CA ARG A 108 -17.70 5.66 3.26
C ARG A 108 -16.61 6.00 4.26
N ASP A 109 -15.76 5.03 4.57
CA ASP A 109 -14.65 5.13 5.48
C ASP A 109 -13.33 4.92 4.70
N PRO A 110 -12.49 5.96 4.55
CA PRO A 110 -11.26 5.86 3.78
C PRO A 110 -10.18 5.10 4.59
N SER A 111 -10.26 3.77 4.56
CA SER A 111 -9.27 2.87 5.14
C SER A 111 -8.63 1.98 4.08
N VAL A 112 -7.47 1.39 4.40
CA VAL A 112 -6.75 0.44 3.53
C VAL A 112 -6.57 -0.93 4.18
N GLU A 113 -7.30 -1.22 5.26
CA GLU A 113 -7.19 -2.48 6.00
C GLU A 113 -7.51 -3.72 5.17
N PHE A 114 -8.31 -3.57 4.11
CA PHE A 114 -8.61 -4.63 3.17
C PHE A 114 -7.42 -4.99 2.26
N TRP A 115 -6.41 -4.11 2.12
CA TRP A 115 -5.20 -4.36 1.35
C TRP A 115 -4.19 -5.12 2.23
N VAL A 116 -4.39 -6.43 2.29
CA VAL A 116 -3.69 -7.33 3.21
C VAL A 116 -2.45 -8.00 2.60
N GLY A 117 -2.29 -7.95 1.27
CA GLY A 117 -1.13 -8.47 0.53
C GLY A 117 0.22 -7.99 1.07
N PRO A 118 0.40 -6.68 1.33
CA PRO A 118 1.63 -6.12 1.92
C PRO A 118 2.07 -6.78 3.24
N PHE A 119 1.13 -7.40 3.95
CA PHE A 119 1.35 -8.03 5.26
C PHE A 119 1.44 -9.56 5.17
N GLY A 120 1.73 -10.10 3.98
CA GLY A 120 1.95 -11.53 3.77
C GLY A 120 0.68 -12.38 3.63
N SER A 121 -0.47 -11.74 3.38
CA SER A 121 -1.69 -12.46 3.00
C SER A 121 -1.49 -13.21 1.69
N ARG A 122 -2.21 -14.33 1.54
CA ARG A 122 -2.22 -15.12 0.28
C ARG A 122 -2.84 -14.40 -0.91
N HIS A 123 -3.66 -13.39 -0.65
CA HIS A 123 -4.33 -12.56 -1.64
C HIS A 123 -4.05 -11.09 -1.34
N ASP A 124 -3.99 -10.27 -2.38
CA ASP A 124 -3.68 -8.85 -2.26
C ASP A 124 -4.75 -8.07 -1.48
N LEU A 125 -6.03 -8.25 -1.85
CA LEU A 125 -7.15 -7.60 -1.17
C LEU A 125 -8.11 -8.64 -0.58
N ARG A 126 -8.63 -8.37 0.61
CA ARG A 126 -9.61 -9.22 1.27
C ARG A 126 -10.49 -8.45 2.24
N ASN A 127 -11.80 -8.69 2.15
CA ASN A 127 -12.75 -8.30 3.18
C ASN A 127 -13.84 -9.38 3.30
N GLY A 128 -14.02 -9.91 4.51
CA GLY A 128 -14.96 -11.01 4.77
C GLY A 128 -14.78 -12.20 3.81
N PRO A 129 -15.83 -12.63 3.10
CA PRO A 129 -15.79 -13.76 2.18
C PRO A 129 -15.23 -13.42 0.80
N VAL A 130 -14.93 -12.15 0.50
CA VAL A 130 -14.45 -11.73 -0.82
C VAL A 130 -12.95 -11.46 -0.78
N ALA A 131 -12.25 -11.99 -1.77
CA ALA A 131 -10.84 -11.70 -2.02
C ALA A 131 -10.59 -11.37 -3.48
N LEU A 132 -9.57 -10.55 -3.71
CA LEU A 132 -9.09 -10.18 -5.04
C LEU A 132 -7.58 -10.38 -5.08
N GLU A 133 -7.12 -11.08 -6.10
CA GLU A 133 -5.72 -11.20 -6.47
C GLU A 133 -5.46 -10.29 -7.67
N VAL A 134 -4.48 -9.40 -7.59
CA VAL A 134 -4.11 -8.45 -8.62
C VAL A 134 -2.87 -8.95 -9.34
N LYS A 135 -2.91 -8.97 -10.67
CA LYS A 135 -1.77 -9.31 -11.51
C LYS A 135 -1.50 -8.19 -12.48
N THR A 136 -0.28 -7.68 -12.44
CA THR A 136 0.18 -6.65 -13.36
C THR A 136 1.07 -7.23 -14.43
N THR A 137 0.87 -6.80 -15.68
CA THR A 137 1.79 -7.09 -16.77
C THR A 137 2.09 -5.84 -17.59
N ARG A 138 3.31 -5.78 -18.13
CA ARG A 138 3.76 -4.73 -19.05
C ARG A 138 3.91 -5.25 -20.48
N ALA A 139 3.47 -6.49 -20.74
CA ALA A 139 3.51 -7.08 -22.06
C ALA A 139 2.57 -6.32 -23.02
N HIS A 140 3.02 -6.09 -24.26
CA HIS A 140 2.20 -5.43 -25.27
C HIS A 140 1.06 -6.33 -25.79
N THR A 141 1.24 -7.64 -25.73
CA THR A 141 0.29 -8.65 -26.20
C THR A 141 0.16 -9.80 -25.21
N GLY A 142 -0.97 -10.50 -25.27
CA GLY A 142 -1.30 -11.61 -24.38
C GLY A 142 -1.70 -11.13 -22.98
N ARG A 143 -2.41 -12.01 -22.26
CA ARG A 143 -2.86 -11.78 -20.88
C ARG A 143 -2.25 -12.83 -19.97
N LEU A 144 -0.92 -12.94 -20.04
CA LEU A 144 -0.15 -13.89 -19.29
C LEU A 144 0.06 -13.40 -17.86
N VAL A 145 -0.34 -14.21 -16.89
CA VAL A 145 -0.14 -13.95 -15.47
C VAL A 145 0.64 -15.08 -14.82
N THR A 146 1.62 -14.72 -14.00
CA THR A 146 2.36 -15.70 -13.19
C THR A 146 1.66 -15.86 -11.85
N VAL A 147 1.44 -17.11 -11.47
CA VAL A 147 0.93 -17.50 -10.16
C VAL A 147 2.07 -18.10 -9.36
N HIS A 148 2.21 -17.67 -8.11
CA HIS A 148 3.24 -18.11 -7.18
C HIS A 148 2.62 -19.02 -6.11
N GLY A 149 2.83 -20.32 -6.26
CA GLY A 149 2.26 -21.35 -5.38
C GLY A 149 0.84 -21.74 -5.74
N GLU A 150 0.43 -22.88 -5.20
CA GLU A 150 -0.89 -23.47 -5.40
C GLU A 150 -1.99 -22.83 -4.55
N ASP A 151 -1.62 -22.12 -3.48
CA ASP A 151 -2.60 -21.53 -2.54
C ASP A 151 -3.15 -20.18 -3.03
N GLN A 152 -2.44 -19.52 -3.96
CA GLN A 152 -2.75 -18.17 -4.39
C GLN A 152 -4.07 -18.05 -5.16
N LEU A 153 -4.53 -19.15 -5.78
CA LEU A 153 -5.82 -19.24 -6.48
C LEU A 153 -6.85 -20.10 -5.72
N VAL A 154 -6.65 -20.28 -4.41
CA VAL A 154 -7.62 -20.94 -3.53
C VAL A 154 -8.56 -19.89 -2.94
N PRO A 155 -9.87 -19.95 -3.23
CA PRO A 155 -10.84 -19.03 -2.64
C PRO A 155 -10.84 -19.08 -1.11
N PRO A 156 -11.24 -18.00 -0.41
CA PRO A 156 -11.59 -18.10 1.00
C PRO A 156 -12.63 -19.17 1.29
N ASP A 157 -12.60 -19.72 2.50
CA ASP A 157 -13.58 -20.72 2.93
C ASP A 157 -15.01 -20.16 2.78
N SER A 158 -15.83 -20.85 2.00
CA SER A 158 -17.19 -20.40 1.63
C SER A 158 -17.23 -18.99 1.02
N GLY A 159 -16.15 -18.56 0.39
CA GLY A 159 -15.98 -17.23 -0.18
C GLY A 159 -15.72 -17.24 -1.68
N TYR A 160 -15.47 -16.05 -2.21
CA TYR A 160 -15.22 -15.80 -3.62
C TYR A 160 -13.84 -15.20 -3.79
N LEU A 161 -13.11 -15.68 -4.79
CA LEU A 161 -11.86 -15.11 -5.24
C LEU A 161 -12.03 -14.59 -6.67
N PHE A 162 -11.49 -13.42 -6.91
CA PHE A 162 -11.44 -12.78 -8.22
C PHE A 162 -9.98 -12.53 -8.59
N LEU A 163 -9.66 -12.66 -9.87
CA LEU A 163 -8.36 -12.32 -10.44
C LEU A 163 -8.50 -11.05 -11.27
N HIS A 164 -7.83 -9.98 -10.87
CA HIS A 164 -7.82 -8.69 -11.56
C HIS A 164 -6.53 -8.52 -12.34
N LEU A 165 -6.61 -8.47 -13.68
CA LEU A 165 -5.47 -8.12 -14.50
C LEU A 165 -5.40 -6.61 -14.70
N VAL A 166 -4.22 -6.04 -14.49
CA VAL A 166 -3.85 -4.69 -14.94
C VAL A 166 -2.76 -4.80 -15.99
N ARG A 167 -3.01 -4.29 -17.20
CA ARG A 167 -1.99 -4.18 -18.25
C ARG A 167 -1.52 -2.74 -18.35
N LEU A 168 -0.23 -2.55 -18.15
CA LEU A 168 0.42 -1.25 -18.10
C LEU A 168 1.33 -1.02 -19.30
N GLU A 169 1.46 0.24 -19.70
CA GLU A 169 2.53 0.71 -20.56
C GLU A 169 3.37 1.74 -19.82
N GLN A 170 4.71 1.58 -19.82
CA GLN A 170 5.60 2.56 -19.22
C GLN A 170 5.73 3.77 -20.17
N VAL A 171 5.43 4.96 -19.67
CA VAL A 171 5.36 6.20 -20.47
C VAL A 171 6.17 7.33 -19.82
N PRO A 172 7.46 7.50 -20.12
CA PRO A 172 8.30 8.51 -19.47
C PRO A 172 7.69 9.92 -19.57
N GLY A 173 7.57 10.62 -18.43
CA GLY A 173 7.07 12.00 -18.37
C GLY A 173 5.56 12.19 -18.64
N GLY A 174 4.78 11.10 -18.66
CA GLY A 174 3.31 11.11 -18.76
C GLY A 174 2.70 9.96 -17.96
N GLY A 175 1.37 9.89 -17.84
CA GLY A 175 0.70 8.84 -17.05
C GLY A 175 0.76 9.08 -15.54
N ARG A 176 0.59 8.02 -14.74
CA ARG A 176 0.58 8.06 -13.26
C ARG A 176 1.74 7.25 -12.69
N SER A 177 2.30 7.67 -11.57
CA SER A 177 3.32 6.93 -10.80
C SER A 177 2.71 6.32 -9.53
N VAL A 178 3.47 5.46 -8.84
CA VAL A 178 3.10 4.99 -7.49
C VAL A 178 2.91 6.17 -6.54
N SER A 179 3.81 7.15 -6.57
CA SER A 179 3.69 8.39 -5.77
C SER A 179 2.35 9.08 -6.01
N SER A 180 1.96 9.29 -7.27
CA SER A 180 0.68 9.95 -7.56
C SER A 180 -0.55 9.18 -7.06
N LEU A 181 -0.49 7.84 -7.00
CA LEU A 181 -1.58 7.03 -6.43
C LEU A 181 -1.64 7.16 -4.91
N VAL A 182 -0.48 7.24 -4.26
CA VAL A 182 -0.37 7.50 -2.82
C VAL A 182 -0.96 8.87 -2.50
N ASP A 183 -0.61 9.90 -3.26
CA ASP A 183 -1.14 11.28 -3.08
C ASP A 183 -2.66 11.33 -3.24
N GLU A 184 -3.21 10.59 -4.22
CA GLU A 184 -4.64 10.49 -4.43
C GLU A 184 -5.37 9.80 -3.27
N LEU A 185 -4.75 8.79 -2.65
CA LEU A 185 -5.30 8.09 -1.49
C LEU A 185 -5.25 8.98 -0.23
N LEU A 186 -4.17 9.72 -0.03
CA LEU A 186 -4.05 10.70 1.06
C LEU A 186 -5.09 11.81 0.89
N THR A 187 -5.27 12.31 -0.34
CA THR A 187 -6.31 13.29 -0.68
C THR A 187 -7.72 12.74 -0.46
N ALA A 188 -7.93 11.44 -0.64
CA ALA A 188 -9.19 10.76 -0.36
C ALA A 188 -9.46 10.55 1.15
N GLY A 189 -8.52 10.93 2.02
CA GLY A 189 -8.68 10.89 3.47
C GLY A 189 -8.09 9.64 4.13
N VAL A 190 -7.33 8.81 3.42
CA VAL A 190 -6.66 7.65 4.02
C VAL A 190 -5.59 8.14 4.99
N ALA A 191 -5.55 7.56 6.19
CA ALA A 191 -4.56 7.90 7.20
C ALA A 191 -3.13 7.58 6.72
N ALA A 192 -2.27 8.60 6.69
CA ALA A 192 -0.92 8.51 6.14
C ALA A 192 -0.07 7.40 6.79
N GLU A 193 -0.14 7.25 8.12
CA GLU A 193 0.59 6.19 8.84
C GLU A 193 0.25 4.80 8.27
N THR A 194 -1.04 4.48 8.16
CA THR A 194 -1.50 3.17 7.68
C THR A 194 -1.19 2.94 6.20
N LEU A 195 -1.30 3.99 5.37
CA LEU A 195 -0.97 3.90 3.95
C LEU A 195 0.52 3.70 3.74
N PHE A 196 1.35 4.45 4.47
CA PHE A 196 2.81 4.36 4.37
C PHE A 196 3.33 3.00 4.83
N GLU A 197 2.75 2.45 5.87
CA GLU A 197 3.04 1.08 6.32
C GLU A 197 2.71 0.06 5.24
N ALA A 198 1.52 0.14 4.64
CA ALA A 198 1.10 -0.79 3.59
C ALA A 198 1.94 -0.65 2.30
N VAL A 199 2.25 0.57 1.86
CA VAL A 199 3.10 0.81 0.68
C VAL A 199 4.53 0.30 0.90
N ALA A 200 5.09 0.52 2.10
CA ALA A 200 6.38 -0.03 2.47
C ALA A 200 6.37 -1.57 2.53
N GLY A 201 5.32 -2.17 3.12
CA GLY A 201 5.11 -3.63 3.13
C GLY A 201 4.97 -4.23 1.74
N ALA A 202 4.42 -3.47 0.79
CA ALA A 202 4.34 -3.83 -0.62
C ALA A 202 5.69 -3.71 -1.35
N GLY A 203 6.78 -3.38 -0.65
CA GLY A 203 8.12 -3.29 -1.21
C GLY A 203 8.46 -1.94 -1.86
N VAL A 204 7.68 -0.89 -1.58
CA VAL A 204 7.99 0.48 -2.00
C VAL A 204 8.22 1.35 -0.75
N PRO A 205 9.48 1.58 -0.35
CA PRO A 205 9.80 2.47 0.77
C PRO A 205 9.26 3.88 0.49
N VAL A 206 8.56 4.47 1.46
CA VAL A 206 7.90 5.78 1.26
C VAL A 206 8.90 6.91 1.03
N ASN A 207 10.05 6.84 1.70
CA ASN A 207 11.19 7.73 1.47
C ASN A 207 11.88 7.54 0.09
N ALA A 208 11.47 6.55 -0.70
CA ALA A 208 11.93 6.33 -2.08
C ALA A 208 10.85 6.71 -3.12
N LEU A 209 9.68 7.21 -2.71
CA LEU A 209 8.59 7.59 -3.62
C LEU A 209 9.00 8.74 -4.54
N ALA A 210 9.57 9.81 -3.98
CA ALA A 210 10.06 10.95 -4.76
C ALA A 210 11.11 10.52 -5.80
N ALA A 211 12.04 9.64 -5.43
CA ALA A 211 13.05 9.10 -6.36
C ALA A 211 12.45 8.20 -7.46
N SER A 212 11.25 7.66 -7.22
CA SER A 212 10.53 6.78 -8.15
C SER A 212 9.45 7.50 -8.97
N ALA A 213 9.24 8.81 -8.75
CA ALA A 213 8.15 9.57 -9.35
C ALA A 213 8.22 9.63 -10.90
N GLU A 214 9.42 9.57 -11.48
CA GLU A 214 9.65 9.53 -12.93
C GLU A 214 9.27 8.19 -13.59
N VAL A 215 9.03 7.14 -12.79
CA VAL A 215 8.56 5.85 -13.28
C VAL A 215 7.03 5.87 -13.33
N THR A 216 6.51 6.21 -14.50
CA THR A 216 5.10 6.38 -14.74
C THR A 216 4.52 5.36 -15.72
N PHE A 217 3.23 5.09 -15.56
CA PHE A 217 2.48 4.09 -16.31
C PHE A 217 1.14 4.63 -16.81
N ASP A 218 0.77 4.21 -18.02
CA ASP A 218 -0.58 4.29 -18.56
C ASP A 218 -1.27 2.93 -18.40
N VAL A 219 -2.54 2.98 -18.00
CA VAL A 219 -3.38 1.78 -17.95
C VAL A 219 -3.92 1.50 -19.34
N ARG A 220 -3.51 0.38 -19.93
CA ARG A 220 -3.99 -0.07 -21.25
C ARG A 220 -5.23 -0.93 -21.16
N GLU A 221 -5.34 -1.71 -20.08
CA GLU A 221 -6.44 -2.64 -19.90
C GLU A 221 -6.60 -2.99 -18.42
N ARG A 222 -7.85 -3.14 -18.00
CA ARG A 222 -8.24 -3.75 -16.74
C ARG A 222 -9.38 -4.70 -16.99
N PHE A 223 -9.32 -5.90 -16.43
CA PHE A 223 -10.49 -6.76 -16.37
C PHE A 223 -10.37 -7.69 -15.16
N THR A 224 -11.53 -8.19 -14.73
CA THR A 224 -11.65 -9.07 -13.57
C THR A 224 -12.35 -10.34 -14.00
N VAL A 225 -11.85 -11.49 -13.59
CA VAL A 225 -12.52 -12.78 -13.78
C VAL A 225 -12.73 -13.46 -12.42
N PRO A 226 -13.85 -14.18 -12.22
CA PRO A 226 -13.97 -15.05 -11.06
C PRO A 226 -12.96 -16.20 -11.13
N VAL A 227 -12.44 -16.64 -9.99
CA VAL A 227 -11.60 -17.85 -9.90
C VAL A 227 -12.52 -19.04 -9.60
N ASP A 228 -13.13 -19.59 -10.64
CA ASP A 228 -14.03 -20.75 -10.58
C ASP A 228 -13.44 -21.96 -11.33
N ASP A 229 -14.24 -22.98 -11.60
CA ASP A 229 -13.80 -24.21 -12.29
C ASP A 229 -13.46 -24.01 -13.77
N ARG A 230 -13.81 -22.84 -14.35
CA ARG A 230 -13.46 -22.45 -15.72
C ARG A 230 -12.13 -21.69 -15.79
N THR A 231 -11.62 -21.23 -14.65
CA THR A 231 -10.35 -20.51 -14.57
C THR A 231 -9.19 -21.50 -14.46
N PRO A 232 -8.22 -21.49 -15.38
CA PRO A 232 -7.07 -22.38 -15.30
C PRO A 232 -6.31 -22.13 -13.99
N LYS A 233 -6.20 -23.14 -13.15
CA LYS A 233 -5.53 -23.04 -11.85
C LYS A 233 -4.91 -24.37 -11.45
N ILE A 234 -3.77 -24.30 -10.76
CA ILE A 234 -3.17 -25.43 -10.06
C ILE A 234 -3.31 -25.10 -8.58
N VAL A 235 -4.17 -25.83 -7.89
CA VAL A 235 -4.49 -25.68 -6.46
C VAL A 235 -4.15 -26.98 -5.72
N PRO A 236 -4.17 -27.03 -4.37
CA PRO A 236 -3.86 -28.27 -3.65
C PRO A 236 -4.68 -29.48 -4.14
N SER A 237 -5.96 -29.28 -4.44
CA SER A 237 -6.86 -30.32 -4.98
C SER A 237 -6.55 -30.76 -6.42
N SER A 238 -5.63 -30.09 -7.12
CA SER A 238 -5.11 -30.53 -8.42
C SER A 238 -4.11 -31.67 -8.31
N PHE A 239 -3.57 -31.92 -7.11
CA PHE A 239 -2.59 -32.99 -6.86
C PHE A 239 -3.26 -34.25 -6.31
N VAL A 240 -2.55 -35.37 -6.44
CA VAL A 240 -2.92 -36.64 -5.78
C VAL A 240 -3.01 -36.39 -4.28
N ASP A 241 -4.08 -36.89 -3.65
CA ASP A 241 -4.40 -36.73 -2.22
C ASP A 241 -4.55 -35.27 -1.74
N GLY A 242 -4.70 -34.31 -2.67
CA GLY A 242 -4.99 -32.91 -2.34
C GLY A 242 -3.80 -32.14 -1.76
N HIS A 243 -2.57 -32.63 -1.94
CA HIS A 243 -1.37 -31.96 -1.45
C HIS A 243 -0.24 -32.01 -2.47
N ARG A 244 0.63 -31.00 -2.43
CA ARG A 244 1.82 -30.93 -3.27
C ARG A 244 2.68 -32.21 -3.12
N PRO A 245 3.26 -32.75 -4.21
CA PRO A 245 4.14 -33.91 -4.13
C PRO A 245 5.35 -33.69 -3.22
N THR A 246 5.72 -34.71 -2.44
CA THR A 246 6.89 -34.66 -1.55
C THR A 246 8.16 -34.35 -2.33
N GLY A 247 8.94 -33.37 -1.85
CA GLY A 247 10.18 -32.91 -2.48
C GLY A 247 10.01 -31.73 -3.43
N VAL A 248 8.79 -31.32 -3.78
CA VAL A 248 8.54 -30.09 -4.55
C VAL A 248 8.49 -28.90 -3.59
N VAL A 249 9.46 -27.99 -3.70
CA VAL A 249 9.63 -26.87 -2.75
C VAL A 249 8.99 -25.56 -3.23
N ASP A 250 8.83 -25.38 -4.54
CA ASP A 250 8.26 -24.18 -5.14
C ASP A 250 7.47 -24.57 -6.40
N LEU A 251 6.36 -23.86 -6.63
CA LEU A 251 5.55 -23.99 -7.83
C LEU A 251 5.30 -22.60 -8.39
N ARG A 252 5.69 -22.40 -9.64
CA ARG A 252 5.35 -21.20 -10.40
C ARG A 252 4.85 -21.62 -11.76
N TYR A 253 3.72 -21.07 -12.16
CA TYR A 253 3.13 -21.36 -13.45
C TYR A 253 2.49 -20.11 -14.04
N THR A 254 2.37 -20.10 -15.35
CA THR A 254 1.79 -18.98 -16.09
C THR A 254 0.45 -19.41 -16.66
N ILE A 255 -0.57 -18.57 -16.48
CA ILE A 255 -1.89 -18.74 -17.07
C ILE A 255 -2.03 -17.74 -18.20
N ASP A 256 -2.59 -18.18 -19.33
CA ASP A 256 -3.11 -17.29 -20.36
C ASP A 256 -4.60 -17.00 -20.10
N LEU A 257 -4.90 -15.76 -19.75
CA LEU A 257 -6.26 -15.33 -19.45
C LEU A 257 -7.10 -15.00 -20.68
N ASP A 258 -6.56 -15.10 -21.91
CA ASP A 258 -7.35 -14.90 -23.14
C ASP A 258 -8.57 -15.85 -23.19
N HIS A 259 -8.42 -17.07 -22.66
CA HIS A 259 -9.52 -18.05 -22.56
C HIS A 259 -10.57 -17.69 -21.50
N CYS A 260 -10.26 -16.78 -20.59
CA CYS A 260 -11.15 -16.37 -19.49
C CYS A 260 -11.99 -15.13 -19.81
N LEU A 261 -11.74 -14.45 -20.94
CA LEU A 261 -12.39 -13.18 -21.29
C LEU A 261 -13.92 -13.26 -21.38
N ASN A 262 -14.46 -14.40 -21.81
CA ASN A 262 -15.92 -14.61 -21.85
C ASN A 262 -16.56 -14.68 -20.46
N SER A 263 -15.76 -14.88 -19.41
CA SER A 263 -16.20 -14.89 -18.01
C SER A 263 -15.78 -13.60 -17.29
N ALA A 264 -15.23 -12.61 -18.00
CA ALA A 264 -14.87 -11.33 -17.41
C ALA A 264 -16.12 -10.62 -16.90
N LEU A 265 -16.00 -10.03 -15.71
CA LEU A 265 -17.04 -9.22 -15.12
C LEU A 265 -17.32 -7.99 -16.00
N ASN A 266 -18.60 -7.63 -16.11
CA ASN A 266 -18.95 -6.31 -16.63
C ASN A 266 -18.67 -5.23 -15.57
N THR A 267 -18.83 -3.96 -15.94
CA THR A 267 -18.58 -2.83 -15.04
C THR A 267 -19.40 -2.88 -13.75
N ALA A 268 -20.70 -3.22 -13.83
CA ALA A 268 -21.57 -3.28 -12.65
C ALA A 268 -21.16 -4.40 -11.69
N ASP A 269 -20.86 -5.59 -12.22
CA ASP A 269 -20.40 -6.73 -11.41
C ASP A 269 -19.05 -6.43 -10.75
N TYR A 270 -18.14 -5.73 -11.44
CA TYR A 270 -16.89 -5.27 -10.84
C TYR A 270 -17.12 -4.25 -9.72
N GLU A 271 -18.00 -3.27 -9.92
CA GLU A 271 -18.37 -2.30 -8.88
C GLU A 271 -18.95 -2.99 -7.64
N ASP A 272 -19.72 -4.06 -7.80
CA ASP A 272 -20.26 -4.84 -6.68
C ASP A 272 -19.15 -5.59 -5.92
N VAL A 273 -18.14 -6.13 -6.62
CA VAL A 273 -16.94 -6.68 -5.98
C VAL A 273 -16.21 -5.60 -5.19
N ILE A 274 -15.99 -4.42 -5.78
CA ILE A 274 -15.31 -3.30 -5.11
C ILE A 274 -16.08 -2.83 -3.86
N LYS A 275 -17.41 -2.72 -3.93
CA LYS A 275 -18.25 -2.38 -2.76
C LYS A 275 -18.23 -3.46 -1.68
N SER A 276 -18.07 -4.73 -2.05
CA SER A 276 -17.94 -5.82 -1.07
C SER A 276 -16.59 -5.84 -0.35
N LEU A 277 -15.56 -5.25 -0.97
CA LEU A 277 -14.25 -5.02 -0.35
C LEU A 277 -14.23 -3.77 0.53
N ALA A 278 -15.05 -2.77 0.22
CA ALA A 278 -15.16 -1.55 1.00
C ALA A 278 -15.71 -1.79 2.42
N VAL A 279 -15.17 -1.06 3.39
CA VAL A 279 -15.71 -1.05 4.76
C VAL A 279 -17.03 -0.28 4.75
N GLN A 280 -18.09 -0.92 5.25
CA GLN A 280 -19.37 -0.26 5.47
C GLN A 280 -19.24 0.48 6.81
N GLY A 281 -19.20 1.83 6.77
CA GLY A 281 -19.22 2.63 7.99
C GLY A 281 -20.47 2.33 8.84
N GLU A 282 -20.30 2.37 10.17
CA GLU A 282 -21.39 2.18 11.15
C GLU A 282 -22.55 3.17 10.98
#